data_AF-A0AA35W2S4-F1
#
_entry.id   AF-A0AA35W2S4-F1
#
_cell.length_a   1.000
_cell.length_b   1.000
_cell.length_c   1.000
_cell.angle_alpha   90.00
_cell.angle_beta   90.00
_cell.angle_gamma   90.00
#
_symmetry.space_group_name_H-M   'P 1'
#
loop_
_entity.id
_entity.type
_entity.pdbx_description
1 polymer ?
#
loop_
_entity_poly.entity_id
_entity_poly.type
_entity_poly.pdbx_seq_one_letter_code
_entity_poly.pdbx_strand_id
1 'polypeptide(L)'
;MEIDDESCGEALNFFDGLNMLFYFPDILPQLVFMEPQMLLDKVSELVEETYHMRQGKKAVPGERLRFRDHGEVTEKFLGEFESHYEPPLFTPKELVTLLKGLLVFAEMSEDVYFMPCLLQVVAWKVVEEHRVSGGKALALHFPDSGPLMGTFCSTVAYLLSPENSHPCPWRVAQNEEGAPKCLHRNVIEVHRFRLRRHRVTHRSLHPLRTPHTHRKGTRGRAVETGTRRSVCRSQESREDHRLHKQHSSPSHRMPRPPPPSQTPPRLR
;
A
#
# COMPACT_ATOMS: atom_id res chain seq x y z
N MET A 1 -46.17 -18.06 -7.98
CA MET A 1 -45.84 -16.82 -7.27
C MET A 1 -44.60 -16.31 -7.96
N GLU A 2 -44.77 -15.35 -8.87
CA GLU A 2 -43.63 -14.67 -9.50
C GLU A 2 -43.09 -13.67 -8.49
N ILE A 3 -41.78 -13.68 -8.28
CA ILE A 3 -41.09 -12.70 -7.44
C ILE A 3 -40.70 -11.58 -8.40
N ASP A 4 -41.14 -10.34 -8.14
CA ASP A 4 -40.72 -9.18 -8.92
C ASP A 4 -39.26 -8.80 -8.62
N ASP A 5 -38.66 -7.99 -9.50
CA ASP A 5 -37.24 -7.62 -9.41
C ASP A 5 -36.88 -6.88 -8.11
N GLU A 6 -37.81 -6.08 -7.56
CA GLU A 6 -37.62 -5.34 -6.32
C GLU A 6 -37.56 -6.30 -5.12
N SER A 7 -38.55 -7.20 -5.02
CA SER A 7 -38.59 -8.26 -4.02
C SER A 7 -37.37 -9.19 -4.10
N CYS A 8 -36.88 -9.45 -5.31
CA CYS A 8 -35.65 -10.21 -5.53
C CYS A 8 -34.42 -9.46 -4.98
N GLY A 9 -34.28 -8.17 -5.29
CA GLY A 9 -33.19 -7.33 -4.79
C GLY A 9 -33.19 -7.20 -3.26
N GLU A 10 -34.36 -7.04 -2.63
CA GLU A 10 -34.50 -7.03 -1.17
C GLU A 10 -34.07 -8.36 -0.55
N ALA A 11 -34.46 -9.49 -1.14
CA ALA A 11 -34.06 -10.81 -0.67
C ALA A 11 -32.54 -11.01 -0.77
N LEU A 12 -31.90 -10.58 -1.87
CA LEU A 12 -30.45 -10.67 -2.04
C LEU A 12 -29.71 -9.82 -1.00
N ASN A 13 -30.14 -8.57 -0.77
CA ASN A 13 -29.58 -7.71 0.28
C ASN A 13 -29.77 -8.33 1.68
N PHE A 14 -30.91 -8.97 1.94
CA PHE A 14 -31.16 -9.68 3.20
C PHE A 14 -30.18 -10.84 3.40
N PHE A 15 -29.98 -11.69 2.39
CA PHE A 15 -29.04 -12.82 2.49
C PHE A 15 -27.58 -12.38 2.56
N ASP A 16 -27.23 -11.26 1.91
CA ASP A 16 -25.91 -10.62 2.03
C ASP A 16 -25.65 -10.12 3.46
N GLY A 17 -26.62 -9.43 4.06
CA GLY A 17 -26.54 -9.00 5.46
C GLY A 17 -26.39 -10.15 6.47
N LEU A 18 -26.83 -11.36 6.10
CA LEU A 18 -26.63 -12.58 6.88
C LEU A 18 -25.33 -13.33 6.55
N ASN A 19 -24.53 -12.85 5.58
CA ASN A 19 -23.36 -13.52 5.02
C ASN A 19 -23.65 -14.94 4.50
N MET A 20 -24.87 -15.19 4.02
CA MET A 20 -25.23 -16.48 3.41
C MET A 20 -24.77 -16.57 1.96
N LEU A 21 -24.87 -15.45 1.26
CA LEU A 21 -24.27 -15.18 -0.05
C LEU A 21 -23.62 -13.81 0.02
N PHE A 22 -22.79 -13.48 -0.96
CA PHE A 22 -22.38 -12.10 -1.16
C PHE A 22 -23.06 -11.50 -2.39
N TYR A 23 -23.56 -10.28 -2.23
CA TYR A 23 -24.22 -9.52 -3.28
C TYR A 23 -23.60 -8.12 -3.40
N PHE A 24 -22.94 -7.86 -4.53
CA PHE A 24 -22.21 -6.61 -4.76
C PHE A 24 -22.69 -5.86 -6.00
N PRO A 25 -23.94 -5.37 -6.04
CA PRO A 25 -24.51 -4.76 -7.23
C PRO A 25 -23.73 -3.52 -7.69
N ASP A 26 -23.12 -2.78 -6.76
CA ASP A 26 -22.37 -1.55 -7.07
C ASP A 26 -20.91 -1.80 -7.48
N ILE A 27 -20.36 -2.97 -7.15
CA ILE A 27 -18.95 -3.32 -7.43
C ILE A 27 -18.85 -4.21 -8.67
N LEU A 28 -19.75 -5.19 -8.77
CA LEU A 28 -19.72 -6.21 -9.81
C LEU A 28 -21.16 -6.57 -10.28
N PRO A 29 -21.86 -5.66 -10.97
CA PRO A 29 -23.29 -5.81 -11.31
C PRO A 29 -23.62 -7.03 -12.18
N GLN A 30 -22.64 -7.55 -12.92
CA GLN A 30 -22.80 -8.76 -13.73
C GLN A 30 -22.84 -10.05 -12.90
N LEU A 31 -22.40 -10.01 -11.64
CA LEU A 31 -22.43 -11.14 -10.73
C LEU A 31 -23.63 -11.01 -9.79
N VAL A 32 -24.64 -11.86 -10.00
CA VAL A 32 -25.91 -11.78 -9.24
C VAL A 32 -25.71 -12.10 -7.76
N PHE A 33 -24.89 -13.09 -7.43
CA PHE A 33 -24.41 -13.37 -6.08
C PHE A 33 -23.27 -14.38 -6.13
N MET A 34 -22.54 -14.55 -5.03
CA MET A 34 -21.51 -15.58 -4.90
C MET A 34 -21.56 -16.28 -3.54
N GLU A 35 -21.08 -17.52 -3.49
CA GLU A 35 -20.83 -18.21 -2.24
C GLU A 35 -19.63 -17.58 -1.53
N PRO A 36 -19.72 -17.21 -0.24
CA PRO A 36 -18.66 -16.52 0.49
C PRO A 36 -17.32 -17.27 0.49
N GLN A 37 -17.37 -18.60 0.51
CA GLN A 37 -16.19 -19.45 0.50
C GLN A 37 -15.33 -19.22 -0.74
N MET A 38 -15.92 -18.88 -1.89
CA MET A 38 -15.18 -18.66 -3.13
C MET A 38 -14.21 -17.49 -3.05
N LEU A 39 -14.64 -16.40 -2.41
CA LEU A 39 -13.78 -15.24 -2.18
C LEU A 39 -12.67 -15.59 -1.19
N LEU A 40 -13.02 -16.30 -0.12
CA LEU A 40 -12.07 -16.72 0.91
C LEU A 40 -11.00 -17.65 0.34
N ASP A 41 -11.37 -18.59 -0.51
CA ASP A 41 -10.45 -19.51 -1.18
C ASP A 41 -9.46 -18.73 -2.04
N LYS A 42 -9.93 -17.76 -2.82
CA LYS A 42 -9.06 -16.92 -3.66
C LYS A 42 -8.10 -16.06 -2.84
N VAL A 43 -8.57 -15.43 -1.77
CA VAL A 43 -7.68 -14.67 -0.88
C VAL A 43 -6.68 -15.59 -0.17
N SER A 44 -7.13 -16.78 0.25
CA SER A 44 -6.29 -17.77 0.92
C SER A 44 -5.19 -18.29 0.01
N GLU A 45 -5.50 -18.54 -1.27
CA GLU A 45 -4.53 -18.95 -2.28
C GLU A 45 -3.41 -17.91 -2.44
N LEU A 46 -3.74 -16.61 -2.53
CA LEU A 46 -2.75 -15.53 -2.60
C LEU A 46 -1.87 -15.45 -1.35
N VAL A 47 -2.47 -15.65 -0.18
CA VAL A 47 -1.76 -15.69 1.11
C VAL A 47 -0.83 -16.89 1.20
N GLU A 48 -1.31 -18.07 0.81
CA GLU A 48 -0.56 -19.32 0.82
C GLU A 48 0.63 -19.26 -0.14
N GLU A 49 0.43 -18.74 -1.35
CA GLU A 49 1.50 -18.59 -2.34
C GLU A 49 2.61 -17.65 -1.83
N THR A 50 2.22 -16.55 -1.18
CA THR A 50 3.18 -15.66 -0.49
C THR A 50 3.94 -16.37 0.63
N TYR A 51 3.24 -17.19 1.42
CA TYR A 51 3.85 -17.95 2.50
C TYR A 51 4.89 -18.96 1.98
N HIS A 52 4.54 -19.74 0.95
CA HIS A 52 5.44 -20.71 0.33
C HIS A 52 6.69 -20.04 -0.25
N MET A 53 6.53 -18.89 -0.91
CA MET A 53 7.66 -18.12 -1.44
C MET A 53 8.61 -17.59 -0.35
N ARG A 54 8.09 -17.29 0.85
CA ARG A 54 8.91 -16.84 1.99
C ARG A 54 9.64 -17.98 2.68
N GLN A 55 9.07 -19.18 2.68
CA GLN A 55 9.71 -20.39 3.22
C GLN A 55 10.73 -21.00 2.24
N GLY A 56 10.55 -20.75 0.94
CA GLY A 56 11.41 -21.26 -0.11
C GLY A 56 12.85 -20.76 -0.02
N LYS A 57 13.81 -21.67 -0.22
CA LYS A 57 15.24 -21.32 -0.33
C LYS A 57 15.67 -20.92 -1.75
N LYS A 58 14.75 -21.00 -2.72
CA LYS A 58 15.03 -20.71 -4.13
C LYS A 58 14.89 -19.21 -4.39
N ALA A 59 15.73 -18.69 -5.27
CA ALA A 59 15.55 -17.35 -5.79
C ALA A 59 14.19 -17.24 -6.49
N VAL A 60 13.40 -16.24 -6.11
CA VAL A 60 12.14 -15.90 -6.74
C VAL A 60 12.41 -14.74 -7.68
N PRO A 61 12.35 -14.90 -9.01
CA PRO A 61 12.64 -13.82 -9.95
C PRO A 61 11.40 -12.97 -10.26
N GLY A 62 11.63 -11.73 -10.69
CA GLY A 62 10.64 -10.91 -11.39
C GLY A 62 9.44 -10.49 -10.55
N GLU A 63 8.24 -10.65 -11.10
CA GLU A 63 6.97 -10.21 -10.51
C GLU A 63 6.65 -10.94 -9.20
N ARG A 64 6.97 -12.24 -9.12
CA ARG A 64 6.82 -13.03 -7.89
C ARG A 64 7.67 -12.51 -6.73
N LEU A 65 8.83 -11.91 -7.03
CA LEU A 65 9.66 -11.27 -6.00
C LEU A 65 8.95 -10.08 -5.39
N ARG A 66 8.33 -9.24 -6.24
CA ARG A 66 7.57 -8.06 -5.82
C ARG A 66 6.30 -8.44 -5.08
N PHE A 67 5.60 -9.48 -5.53
CA PHE A 67 4.46 -10.03 -4.78
C PHE A 67 4.88 -10.52 -3.39
N ARG A 68 5.98 -11.27 -3.29
CA ARG A 68 6.52 -11.78 -2.01
C ARG A 68 6.92 -10.66 -1.05
N ASP A 69 7.62 -9.65 -1.53
CA ASP A 69 8.25 -8.62 -0.70
C ASP A 69 7.35 -7.41 -0.45
N HIS A 70 6.53 -7.04 -1.44
CA HIS A 70 5.70 -5.83 -1.44
C HIS A 70 4.20 -6.12 -1.58
N GLY A 71 3.79 -7.39 -1.69
CA GLY A 71 2.39 -7.75 -1.91
C GLY A 71 1.85 -7.25 -3.24
N GLU A 72 2.72 -6.90 -4.19
CA GLU A 72 2.37 -6.32 -5.50
C GLU A 72 1.70 -7.33 -6.42
N VAL A 73 0.59 -6.93 -7.02
CA VAL A 73 -0.26 -7.76 -7.87
C VAL A 73 -0.64 -6.98 -9.13
N THR A 74 -0.63 -7.65 -10.28
CA THR A 74 -1.19 -7.16 -11.55
C THR A 74 -2.29 -8.11 -12.03
N GLU A 75 -3.14 -7.67 -12.95
CA GLU A 75 -4.14 -8.55 -13.59
C GLU A 75 -3.48 -9.75 -14.28
N LYS A 76 -2.30 -9.54 -14.89
CA LYS A 76 -1.54 -10.60 -15.54
C LYS A 76 -1.08 -11.65 -14.52
N PHE A 77 -0.57 -11.21 -13.38
CA PHE A 77 -0.14 -12.10 -12.30
C PHE A 77 -1.30 -12.92 -11.73
N LEU A 78 -2.48 -12.30 -11.55
CA LEU A 78 -3.67 -13.01 -11.10
C LEU A 78 -4.13 -14.09 -12.09
N GLY A 79 -3.88 -13.90 -13.38
CA GLY A 79 -4.15 -14.92 -14.39
C GLY A 79 -3.28 -16.18 -14.27
N GLU A 80 -2.23 -16.17 -13.45
CA GLU A 80 -1.40 -17.36 -13.17
C GLU A 80 -2.02 -18.28 -12.11
N PHE A 81 -3.02 -17.81 -11.35
CA PHE A 81 -3.68 -18.59 -10.31
C PHE A 81 -4.83 -19.38 -10.91
N GLU A 82 -4.80 -20.71 -10.78
CA GLU A 82 -5.85 -21.57 -11.30
C GLU A 82 -7.17 -21.29 -10.57
N SER A 83 -8.26 -21.13 -11.33
CA SER A 83 -9.57 -21.09 -10.71
C SER A 83 -9.90 -22.46 -10.15
N HIS A 84 -10.20 -22.56 -8.85
CA HIS A 84 -10.76 -23.79 -8.27
C HIS A 84 -12.17 -24.12 -8.81
N TYR A 85 -12.73 -23.26 -9.65
CA TYR A 85 -14.06 -23.36 -10.23
C TYR A 85 -13.99 -23.37 -11.76
N GLU A 86 -14.67 -24.34 -12.40
CA GLU A 86 -14.86 -24.39 -13.86
C GLU A 86 -16.35 -24.24 -14.22
N PRO A 87 -16.73 -23.25 -15.06
CA PRO A 87 -15.87 -22.18 -15.60
C PRO A 87 -15.42 -21.18 -14.50
N PRO A 88 -14.33 -20.42 -14.71
CA PRO A 88 -13.88 -19.43 -13.75
C PRO A 88 -14.97 -18.41 -13.43
N LEU A 89 -15.24 -18.17 -12.14
CA LEU A 89 -16.27 -17.21 -11.73
C LEU A 89 -15.84 -15.75 -11.98
N PHE A 90 -14.53 -15.48 -11.91
CA PHE A 90 -13.97 -14.15 -12.11
C PHE A 90 -12.90 -14.17 -13.21
N THR A 91 -12.98 -13.21 -14.12
CA THR A 91 -11.79 -12.78 -14.84
C THR A 91 -10.83 -12.05 -13.89
N PRO A 92 -9.52 -11.97 -14.19
CA PRO A 92 -8.58 -11.23 -13.35
C PRO A 92 -8.99 -9.79 -13.07
N LYS A 93 -9.55 -9.10 -14.07
CA LYS A 93 -10.06 -7.73 -13.94
C LYS A 93 -11.24 -7.62 -12.97
N GLU A 94 -12.17 -8.57 -13.02
CA GLU A 94 -13.31 -8.62 -12.11
C GLU A 94 -12.86 -8.90 -10.69
N LEU A 95 -11.89 -9.80 -10.51
CA LEU A 95 -11.29 -10.08 -9.20
C LEU A 95 -10.59 -8.84 -8.62
N VAL A 96 -9.83 -8.10 -9.42
CA VAL A 96 -9.24 -6.80 -9.01
C VAL A 96 -10.33 -5.83 -8.59
N THR A 97 -11.38 -5.67 -9.40
CA THR A 97 -12.48 -4.74 -9.13
C THR A 97 -13.16 -5.08 -7.81
N LEU A 98 -13.46 -6.36 -7.59
CA LEU A 98 -14.06 -6.87 -6.37
C LEU A 98 -13.15 -6.63 -5.15
N LEU A 99 -11.88 -7.05 -5.22
CA LEU A 99 -10.95 -6.94 -4.08
C LEU A 99 -10.58 -5.50 -3.75
N LYS A 100 -10.63 -4.57 -4.71
CA LYS A 100 -10.53 -3.12 -4.44
C LYS A 100 -11.76 -2.62 -3.68
N GLY A 101 -12.96 -2.95 -4.15
CA GLY A 101 -14.21 -2.55 -3.49
C GLY A 101 -14.33 -3.09 -2.07
N LEU A 102 -13.76 -4.27 -1.81
CA LEU A 102 -13.69 -4.87 -0.47
C LEU A 102 -12.50 -4.40 0.38
N LEU A 103 -11.74 -3.40 -0.07
CA LEU A 103 -10.57 -2.85 0.61
C LEU A 103 -9.49 -3.88 0.95
N VAL A 104 -9.41 -4.95 0.15
CA VAL A 104 -8.34 -5.96 0.23
C VAL A 104 -7.14 -5.52 -0.60
N PHE A 105 -7.40 -4.95 -1.79
CA PHE A 105 -6.39 -4.38 -2.67
C PHE A 105 -6.33 -2.87 -2.52
N ALA A 106 -5.11 -2.35 -2.53
CA ALA A 106 -4.81 -0.93 -2.60
C ALA A 106 -4.17 -0.62 -3.95
N GLU A 107 -4.53 0.51 -4.56
CA GLU A 107 -3.92 0.96 -5.81
C GLU A 107 -2.58 1.64 -5.52
N MET A 108 -1.51 1.18 -6.19
CA MET A 108 -0.18 1.77 -6.06
C MET A 108 0.14 2.67 -7.26
N SER A 109 -0.12 2.16 -8.46
CA SER A 109 -0.03 2.89 -9.72
C SER A 109 -1.05 2.33 -10.72
N GLU A 110 -1.06 2.88 -11.94
CA GLU A 110 -1.85 2.32 -13.05
C GLU A 110 -1.53 0.83 -13.21
N ASP A 111 -2.57 -0.01 -13.17
CA ASP A 111 -2.55 -1.48 -13.28
C ASP A 111 -1.67 -2.24 -12.28
N VAL A 112 -1.19 -1.57 -11.23
CA VAL A 112 -0.42 -2.21 -10.16
C VAL A 112 -1.09 -1.96 -8.81
N TYR A 113 -1.46 -3.07 -8.20
CA TYR A 113 -2.13 -3.12 -6.91
C TYR A 113 -1.20 -3.73 -5.88
N PHE A 114 -1.54 -3.60 -4.60
CA PHE A 114 -0.91 -4.42 -3.58
C PHE A 114 -1.90 -4.82 -2.49
N MET A 115 -1.58 -5.90 -1.81
CA MET A 115 -2.34 -6.41 -0.67
C MET A 115 -1.66 -6.01 0.65
N PRO A 116 -2.18 -5.01 1.39
CA PRO A 116 -1.52 -4.56 2.63
C PRO A 116 -1.40 -5.67 3.68
N CYS A 117 -2.31 -6.66 3.65
CA CYS A 117 -2.29 -7.80 4.57
C CYS A 117 -1.11 -8.75 4.34
N LEU A 118 -0.56 -8.79 3.11
CA LEU A 118 0.58 -9.63 2.76
C LEU A 118 1.91 -9.00 3.18
N LEU A 119 1.98 -7.69 3.43
CA LEU A 119 3.21 -6.99 3.75
C LEU A 119 3.91 -7.57 5.00
N GLN A 120 5.23 -7.46 5.06
CA GLN A 120 5.99 -7.87 6.23
C GLN A 120 5.82 -6.87 7.38
N VAL A 121 5.85 -7.38 8.61
CA VAL A 121 5.94 -6.56 9.82
C VAL A 121 7.41 -6.30 10.09
N VAL A 122 7.78 -5.03 10.23
CA VAL A 122 9.15 -4.63 10.56
C VAL A 122 9.31 -4.31 12.04
N ALA A 123 10.54 -4.40 12.53
CA ALA A 123 10.89 -4.07 13.90
C ALA A 123 10.63 -2.58 14.20
N TRP A 124 10.34 -2.28 15.46
CA TRP A 124 10.03 -0.91 15.93
C TRP A 124 11.09 0.13 15.53
N LYS A 125 12.36 -0.25 15.53
CA LYS A 125 13.46 0.64 15.12
C LYS A 125 13.27 1.17 13.70
N VAL A 126 12.84 0.33 12.76
CA VAL A 126 12.56 0.72 11.37
C VAL A 126 11.36 1.65 11.32
N VAL A 127 10.32 1.37 12.12
CA VAL A 127 9.13 2.26 12.21
C VAL A 127 9.52 3.66 12.66
N GLU A 128 10.40 3.78 13.67
CA GLU A 128 10.87 5.08 14.18
C GLU A 128 11.71 5.85 13.16
N GLU A 129 12.46 5.18 12.29
CA GLU A 129 13.22 5.82 11.20
C GLU A 129 12.31 6.54 10.18
N HIS A 130 11.07 6.06 10.02
CA HIS A 130 10.07 6.67 9.14
C HIS A 130 9.10 7.62 9.86
N ARG A 131 9.27 7.82 11.17
CA ARG A 131 8.38 8.70 11.94
C ARG A 131 8.72 10.16 11.65
N VAL A 132 7.73 10.89 11.12
CA VAL A 132 7.89 12.32 10.83
C VAL A 132 8.08 13.09 12.14
N SER A 133 9.28 13.64 12.33
CA SER A 133 9.64 14.46 13.49
C SER A 133 9.07 15.88 13.35
N GLY A 134 8.51 16.43 14.43
CA GLY A 134 8.14 17.86 14.50
C GLY A 134 6.80 18.28 13.88
N GLY A 135 5.95 17.33 13.46
CA GLY A 135 4.59 17.60 12.97
C GLY A 135 3.51 17.40 14.05
N LYS A 136 2.30 17.93 13.80
CA LYS A 136 1.11 17.52 14.56
C LYS A 136 0.74 16.10 14.14
N ALA A 137 0.82 15.16 15.08
CA ALA A 137 0.41 13.78 14.84
C ALA A 137 -1.07 13.59 15.20
N LEU A 138 -1.79 12.82 14.38
CA LEU A 138 -3.07 12.24 14.75
C LEU A 138 -2.79 10.83 15.28
N ALA A 139 -3.17 10.57 16.52
CA ALA A 139 -3.13 9.25 17.11
C ALA A 139 -4.56 8.71 17.22
N LEU A 140 -4.80 7.55 16.64
CA LEU A 140 -6.04 6.80 16.83
C LEU A 140 -5.80 5.77 17.92
N HIS A 141 -6.58 5.86 18.99
CA HIS A 141 -6.53 4.93 20.11
C HIS A 141 -7.82 4.11 20.15
N PHE A 142 -7.67 2.79 20.23
CA PHE A 142 -8.78 1.83 20.27
C PHE A 142 -8.84 1.24 21.69
N PRO A 143 -9.74 1.72 22.56
CA PRO A 143 -9.84 1.19 23.92
C PRO A 143 -10.38 -0.26 23.93
N ASP A 144 -10.06 -0.98 25.01
CA ASP A 144 -10.66 -2.25 25.47
C ASP A 144 -10.48 -3.52 24.61
N SER A 145 -10.29 -3.43 23.31
CA SER A 145 -10.08 -4.62 22.44
C SER A 145 -9.02 -4.43 21.36
N GLY A 146 -8.42 -3.23 21.27
CA GLY A 146 -7.52 -2.88 20.18
C GLY A 146 -8.24 -2.79 18.83
N PRO A 147 -7.53 -2.43 17.75
CA PRO A 147 -8.10 -2.45 16.41
C PRO A 147 -8.42 -3.90 16.01
N LEU A 148 -9.53 -4.10 15.30
CA LEU A 148 -9.84 -5.38 14.70
C LEU A 148 -8.75 -5.78 13.70
N MET A 149 -8.54 -7.08 13.52
CA MET A 149 -7.65 -7.57 12.48
C MET A 149 -8.07 -7.02 11.13
N GLY A 150 -7.14 -6.43 10.41
CA GLY A 150 -7.40 -5.82 9.10
C GLY A 150 -7.77 -4.34 9.14
N THR A 151 -8.02 -3.71 10.31
CA THR A 151 -8.29 -2.25 10.37
C THR A 151 -7.17 -1.44 9.75
N PHE A 152 -5.91 -1.76 10.01
CA PHE A 152 -4.78 -1.08 9.35
C PHE A 152 -4.80 -1.27 7.82
N CYS A 153 -5.00 -2.51 7.36
CA CYS A 153 -4.96 -2.86 5.94
C CYS A 153 -6.08 -2.16 5.15
N SER A 154 -7.32 -2.24 5.66
CA SER A 154 -8.48 -1.58 5.07
C SER A 154 -8.36 -0.06 5.11
N THR A 155 -7.81 0.51 6.19
CA THR A 155 -7.54 1.96 6.25
C THR A 155 -6.55 2.38 5.17
N VAL A 156 -5.48 1.62 4.94
CA VAL A 156 -4.51 1.89 3.88
C VAL A 156 -5.15 1.78 2.50
N ALA A 157 -5.89 0.70 2.25
CA ALA A 157 -6.59 0.49 0.98
C ALA A 157 -7.58 1.61 0.69
N TYR A 158 -8.39 2.01 1.68
CA TYR A 158 -9.30 3.14 1.58
C TYR A 158 -8.57 4.46 1.36
N LEU A 159 -7.48 4.72 2.09
CA LEU A 159 -6.72 5.97 1.92
C LEU A 159 -6.20 6.13 0.49
N LEU A 160 -5.76 5.03 -0.12
CA LEU A 160 -5.23 4.98 -1.47
C LEU A 160 -6.32 4.79 -2.54
N SER A 161 -7.58 4.56 -2.14
CA SER A 161 -8.65 4.28 -3.08
C SER A 161 -9.05 5.52 -3.89
N PRO A 162 -9.57 5.32 -5.12
CA PRO A 162 -10.10 6.42 -5.92
C PRO A 162 -11.27 7.14 -5.25
N GLU A 163 -12.05 6.45 -4.41
CA GLU A 163 -13.17 7.07 -3.68
C GLU A 163 -12.68 8.14 -2.69
N ASN A 164 -11.47 7.96 -2.11
CA ASN A 164 -10.86 8.92 -1.20
C ASN A 164 -10.11 10.04 -1.95
N SER A 165 -10.87 10.86 -2.67
CA SER A 165 -10.33 11.95 -3.51
C SER A 165 -10.18 13.30 -2.82
N HIS A 166 -10.74 13.48 -1.60
CA HIS A 166 -10.81 14.78 -0.93
C HIS A 166 -9.78 14.94 0.22
N PRO A 167 -9.05 16.08 0.31
CA PRO A 167 -8.97 17.19 -0.64
C PRO A 167 -8.03 16.92 -1.83
N CYS A 168 -7.32 15.79 -1.81
CA CYS A 168 -6.46 15.29 -2.89
C CYS A 168 -6.16 13.80 -2.66
N PRO A 169 -5.91 13.02 -3.73
CA PRO A 169 -5.64 11.59 -3.59
C PRO A 169 -4.32 11.34 -2.86
N TRP A 170 -4.27 10.25 -2.11
CA TRP A 170 -3.06 9.75 -1.49
C TRP A 170 -2.36 8.76 -2.42
N ARG A 171 -1.04 8.72 -2.33
CA ARG A 171 -0.18 7.77 -3.06
C ARG A 171 0.90 7.26 -2.13
N VAL A 172 1.31 6.01 -2.35
CA VAL A 172 2.48 5.44 -1.67
C VAL A 172 3.71 6.29 -2.00
N ALA A 173 4.51 6.60 -0.99
CA ALA A 173 5.75 7.33 -1.19
C ALA A 173 6.73 6.45 -1.99
N GLN A 174 7.24 6.97 -3.11
CA GLN A 174 8.19 6.27 -3.96
C GLN A 174 9.55 6.98 -3.95
N ASN A 175 10.62 6.21 -4.12
CA ASN A 175 11.99 6.71 -4.29
C ASN A 175 12.23 7.19 -5.74
N GLU A 176 13.46 7.59 -6.06
CA GLU A 176 13.79 8.11 -7.40
C GLU A 176 13.67 7.04 -8.50
N GLU A 177 13.78 5.75 -8.15
CA GLU A 177 13.57 4.63 -9.07
C GLU A 177 12.10 4.20 -9.20
N GLY A 178 11.18 4.87 -8.50
CA GLY A 178 9.75 4.53 -8.48
C GLY A 178 9.38 3.37 -7.53
N ALA A 179 10.34 2.83 -6.76
CA ALA A 179 10.06 1.79 -5.76
C ALA A 179 9.48 2.40 -4.47
N PRO A 180 8.60 1.70 -3.73
CA PRO A 180 8.06 2.18 -2.47
C PRO A 180 9.17 2.46 -1.44
N LYS A 181 9.16 3.66 -0.82
CA LYS A 181 10.11 4.05 0.23
C LYS A 181 9.88 3.29 1.54
N CYS A 182 8.62 3.15 1.94
CA CYS A 182 8.22 2.51 3.18
C CYS A 182 6.87 1.83 2.97
N LEU A 183 6.89 0.51 2.82
CA LEU A 183 5.71 -0.31 2.54
C LEU A 183 5.75 -1.60 3.38
N HIS A 184 5.29 -1.49 4.62
CA HIS A 184 5.26 -2.57 5.58
C HIS A 184 3.90 -2.66 6.27
N ARG A 185 3.56 -3.82 6.82
CA ARG A 185 2.23 -4.09 7.40
C ARG A 185 1.94 -3.26 8.66
N ASN A 186 2.95 -2.68 9.28
CA ASN A 186 2.83 -1.83 10.47
C ASN A 186 3.36 -0.40 10.25
N VAL A 187 3.82 -0.05 9.05
CA VAL A 187 4.25 1.31 8.70
C VAL A 187 4.21 1.48 7.19
N ILE A 188 3.50 2.50 6.73
CA ILE A 188 3.45 2.89 5.31
C ILE A 188 3.60 4.39 5.23
N GLU A 189 4.49 4.83 4.35
CA GLU A 189 4.64 6.24 4.04
C GLU A 189 3.78 6.59 2.82
N VAL A 190 2.88 7.54 3.00
CA VAL A 190 2.01 8.06 1.94
C VAL A 190 2.16 9.57 1.81
N HIS A 191 1.98 10.06 0.60
CA HIS A 191 1.99 11.47 0.30
C HIS A 191 0.69 11.91 -0.35
N ARG A 192 0.30 13.15 -0.07
CA ARG A 192 -0.79 13.83 -0.78
C ARG A 192 -0.28 14.29 -2.13
N PHE A 193 -0.92 13.82 -3.21
CA PHE A 193 -0.59 14.30 -4.55
C PHE A 193 -1.22 15.67 -4.77
N ARG A 194 -0.44 16.74 -4.60
CA ARG A 194 -0.86 18.09 -5.02
C ARG A 194 -0.64 18.21 -6.52
N LEU A 195 -1.72 18.22 -7.30
CA LEU A 195 -1.68 18.73 -8.67
C LEU A 195 -1.07 20.13 -8.63
N ARG A 196 0.16 20.27 -9.14
CA ARG A 196 0.75 21.59 -9.37
C ARG A 196 -0.16 22.26 -10.40
N ARG A 197 -1.06 23.15 -9.95
CA ARG A 197 -1.74 24.07 -10.86
C ARG A 197 -0.64 24.82 -11.58
N HIS A 198 -0.37 24.49 -12.83
CA HIS A 198 0.37 25.38 -13.70
C HIS A 198 -0.44 26.67 -13.75
N ARG A 199 0.04 27.69 -13.02
CA ARG A 199 -0.31 29.07 -13.30
C ARG A 199 0.20 29.29 -14.72
N VAL A 200 -0.69 29.14 -15.69
CA VAL A 200 -0.52 29.78 -16.99
C VAL A 200 -0.54 31.27 -16.68
N THR A 201 0.64 31.84 -16.48
CA THR A 201 0.80 33.28 -16.54
C THR A 201 0.45 33.67 -17.96
N HIS A 202 -0.78 34.14 -18.18
CA HIS A 202 -1.10 34.95 -19.33
C HIS A 202 -0.17 36.16 -19.28
N ARG A 203 0.97 36.07 -19.97
CA ARG A 203 1.72 37.26 -20.37
C ARG A 203 0.79 38.01 -21.30
N SER A 204 0.18 39.06 -20.77
CA SER A 204 -0.50 40.08 -21.56
C SER A 204 0.49 40.57 -22.63
N LEU A 205 0.18 40.26 -23.89
CA LEU A 205 0.86 40.84 -25.04
C LEU A 205 0.46 42.31 -25.08
N HIS A 206 1.32 43.17 -24.53
CA HIS A 206 1.23 44.60 -24.81
C HIS A 206 1.56 44.85 -26.30
N PRO A 207 0.75 45.63 -27.01
CA PRO A 207 0.98 45.91 -28.42
C PRO A 207 2.19 46.83 -28.62
N LEU A 208 2.95 46.49 -29.67
CA LEU A 208 4.09 47.21 -30.22
C LEU A 208 3.79 48.72 -30.38
N ARG A 209 4.55 49.58 -29.70
CA ARG A 209 4.68 51.00 -30.03
C ARG A 209 5.96 51.22 -30.83
N THR A 210 5.79 51.88 -31.97
CA THR A 210 6.79 52.29 -32.96
C THR A 210 7.76 53.37 -32.44
N PRO A 211 8.94 53.53 -33.06
CA PRO A 211 10.01 54.39 -32.56
C PRO A 211 9.99 55.79 -33.21
N HIS A 212 10.12 56.85 -32.40
CA HIS A 212 10.55 58.17 -32.87
C HIS A 212 11.51 58.86 -31.87
N THR A 213 12.79 58.84 -32.27
CA THR A 213 13.82 59.92 -32.28
C THR A 213 13.93 60.99 -31.18
N HIS A 214 15.14 61.06 -30.59
CA HIS A 214 15.88 62.21 -30.01
C HIS A 214 15.23 62.97 -28.81
N ARG A 215 15.90 63.27 -27.69
CA ARG A 215 17.14 64.09 -27.54
C ARG A 215 17.63 64.17 -26.06
N LYS A 216 18.96 64.04 -25.86
CA LYS A 216 19.89 64.64 -24.84
C LYS A 216 19.57 64.77 -23.33
N GLY A 217 20.58 64.35 -22.54
CA GLY A 217 21.02 64.91 -21.23
C GLY A 217 20.32 64.30 -20.00
N THR A 218 20.94 64.04 -18.85
CA THR A 218 22.27 64.34 -18.31
C THR A 218 22.46 63.49 -17.03
N ARG A 219 23.70 63.05 -16.75
CA ARG A 219 24.33 62.73 -15.44
C ARG A 219 23.47 62.29 -14.23
N GLY A 220 23.85 61.17 -13.60
CA GLY A 220 23.50 60.90 -12.20
C GLY A 220 23.91 59.55 -11.61
N ARG A 221 25.20 59.43 -11.26
CA ARG A 221 25.80 58.72 -10.09
C ARG A 221 25.31 57.32 -9.64
N ALA A 222 26.30 56.43 -9.66
CA ALA A 222 26.51 55.17 -8.93
C ALA A 222 25.93 55.06 -7.51
N VAL A 223 25.48 53.84 -7.17
CA VAL A 223 25.88 53.12 -5.94
C VAL A 223 25.95 51.62 -6.28
N GLU A 224 27.17 51.07 -6.29
CA GLU A 224 27.45 49.64 -6.25
C GLU A 224 27.53 49.20 -4.78
N THR A 225 26.81 48.13 -4.44
CA THR A 225 27.05 47.27 -3.28
C THR A 225 26.78 45.85 -3.80
N GLY A 226 27.67 44.88 -3.75
CA GLY A 226 28.66 44.59 -2.72
C GLY A 226 28.42 43.15 -2.27
N THR A 227 29.08 42.22 -2.97
CA THR A 227 29.73 40.99 -2.48
C THR A 227 29.09 40.20 -1.34
N ARG A 228 28.78 38.90 -1.59
CA ARG A 228 29.24 37.80 -0.71
C ARG A 228 29.14 36.44 -1.41
N ARG A 229 30.30 35.95 -1.87
CA ARG A 229 30.60 34.53 -2.01
C ARG A 229 30.92 34.00 -0.60
N SER A 230 30.33 32.87 -0.20
CA SER A 230 30.84 32.06 0.91
C SER A 230 31.14 30.65 0.42
N VAL A 231 32.42 30.32 0.52
CA VAL A 231 33.01 28.99 0.36
C VAL A 231 33.01 28.32 1.73
N CYS A 232 32.47 27.11 1.86
CA CYS A 232 32.77 26.15 2.92
C CYS A 232 32.81 24.77 2.26
N ARG A 233 33.99 24.28 1.86
CA ARG A 233 34.87 23.37 2.61
C ARG A 233 34.24 22.01 2.94
N SER A 234 34.66 21.03 2.16
CA SER A 234 34.67 19.61 2.43
C SER A 234 35.38 19.28 3.75
N GLN A 235 34.84 18.33 4.49
CA GLN A 235 35.62 17.48 5.40
C GLN A 235 35.23 16.02 5.14
N GLU A 236 36.10 15.34 4.40
CA GLU A 236 36.34 13.91 4.54
C GLU A 236 36.94 13.64 5.91
N SER A 237 36.41 12.66 6.62
CA SER A 237 37.12 11.94 7.67
C SER A 237 36.97 10.46 7.37
N ARG A 238 38.05 9.91 6.83
CA ARG A 238 38.42 8.50 6.91
C ARG A 238 38.98 8.28 8.31
N GLU A 239 38.55 7.22 8.98
CA GLU A 239 39.44 6.50 9.89
C GLU A 239 39.11 5.00 9.90
N ASP A 240 40.19 4.24 9.93
CA ASP A 240 40.34 2.84 9.59
C ASP A 240 40.33 1.92 10.83
N HIS A 241 39.89 0.68 10.61
CA HIS A 241 40.41 -0.58 11.16
C HIS A 241 40.56 -0.78 12.70
N ARG A 242 39.80 -1.74 13.27
CA ARG A 242 40.38 -2.99 13.86
C ARG A 242 39.35 -4.03 14.34
N LEU A 243 39.42 -5.19 13.70
CA LEU A 243 39.35 -6.59 14.15
C LEU A 243 38.77 -7.02 15.52
N HIS A 244 37.92 -8.06 15.39
CA HIS A 244 37.71 -9.26 16.23
C HIS A 244 37.06 -9.13 17.62
N LYS A 245 35.84 -9.69 17.72
CA LYS A 245 35.55 -10.79 18.65
C LYS A 245 34.33 -11.60 18.19
N GLN A 246 34.57 -12.88 17.92
CA GLN A 246 33.55 -13.91 17.80
C GLN A 246 32.82 -14.03 19.15
N HIS A 247 31.49 -13.90 19.14
CA HIS A 247 30.66 -14.32 20.25
C HIS A 247 29.80 -15.50 19.81
N SER A 248 30.06 -16.62 20.47
CA SER A 248 29.38 -17.90 20.38
C SER A 248 27.92 -17.76 20.77
N SER A 249 27.02 -18.25 19.92
CA SER A 249 25.59 -18.34 20.18
C SER A 249 25.29 -19.31 21.34
N PRO A 250 24.35 -19.01 22.25
CA PRO A 250 23.84 -19.99 23.19
C PRO A 250 22.85 -20.92 22.47
N SER A 251 23.13 -22.22 22.56
CA SER A 251 22.25 -23.29 22.10
C SER A 251 21.03 -23.39 23.02
N HIS A 252 19.87 -22.91 22.56
CA HIS A 252 18.59 -23.12 23.23
C HIS A 252 18.18 -24.59 23.05
N ARG A 253 18.34 -25.40 24.12
CA ARG A 253 17.71 -26.71 24.23
C ARG A 253 16.20 -26.53 24.38
N MET A 254 15.44 -27.14 23.48
CA MET A 254 14.00 -27.32 23.61
C MET A 254 13.69 -28.22 24.84
N PRO A 255 12.63 -27.92 25.62
CA PRO A 255 12.17 -28.79 26.69
C PRO A 255 11.62 -30.11 26.12
N ARG A 256 11.91 -31.22 26.80
CA ARG A 256 11.40 -32.55 26.43
C ARG A 256 9.88 -32.59 26.61
N PRO A 257 9.16 -33.31 25.73
CA PRO A 257 7.73 -33.52 25.91
C PRO A 257 7.45 -34.35 27.17
N PRO A 258 6.30 -34.11 27.85
CA PRO A 258 5.89 -34.89 29.01
C PRO A 258 5.59 -36.34 28.61
N PRO A 259 5.78 -37.31 29.53
CA PRO A 259 5.44 -38.70 29.28
C PRO A 259 3.92 -38.86 29.10
N PRO A 260 3.47 -39.87 28.32
CA PRO A 260 2.06 -40.11 28.06
C PRO A 260 1.31 -40.39 29.37
N SER A 261 0.21 -39.68 29.57
CA SER A 261 -0.72 -39.84 30.69
C SER A 261 -1.30 -41.26 30.68
N GLN A 262 -1.11 -41.99 31.77
CA GLN A 262 -1.72 -43.30 31.97
C GLN A 262 -3.24 -43.15 32.07
N THR A 263 -3.95 -43.81 31.16
CA THR A 263 -5.42 -43.91 31.15
C THR A 263 -5.88 -44.70 32.39
N PRO A 264 -6.85 -44.19 33.17
CA PRO A 264 -7.37 -44.94 34.31
C PRO A 264 -8.19 -46.16 33.84
N PRO A 265 -8.23 -47.23 34.65
CA PRO A 265 -8.90 -48.47 34.26
C PRO A 265 -10.41 -48.26 34.21
N ARG A 266 -11.04 -48.78 33.14
CA ARG A 266 -12.50 -48.88 33.04
C ARG A 266 -13.00 -49.80 34.16
N LEU A 267 -13.82 -49.24 35.05
CA LEU A 267 -14.66 -50.02 35.95
C LEU A 267 -15.67 -50.82 35.11
N ARG A 268 -15.81 -52.09 35.44
CA ARG A 268 -16.74 -53.05 34.83
C ARG A 268 -18.19 -52.72 35.19
#